data_AF-A0A0S2EJ27-F1
#
_entry.id   AF-A0A0S2EJ27-F1
#
_cell.length_a   1.000
_cell.length_b   1.000
_cell.length_c   1.000
_cell.angle_alpha   90.00
_cell.angle_beta   90.00
_cell.angle_gamma   90.00
#
_symmetry.space_group_name_H-M   'P 1'
#
loop_
_entity.id
_entity.type
_entity.pdbx_description
1 polymer ?
#
loop_
_entity_poly.entity_id
_entity_poly.type
_entity_poly.pdbx_seq_one_letter_code
_entity_poly.pdbx_strand_id
1 'polypeptide(L)'
;MSHSFLSDPETAVVLRICQTSPGFVPVILRGRLFPVREVNIADYPVSSDLSVEDFVLGLEVLGCRLVRNRVDDVTVREPPHFRSPAWAERARQIQAVMSDAWEGRRTALSDYLHDREDLAGAETPTLSER
;
A
#
# COMPACT_ATOMS: atom_id res chain seq x y z
N MET A 1 -11.28 -5.97 -9.67
CA MET A 1 -12.08 -6.01 -8.43
C MET A 1 -11.52 -4.93 -7.52
N SER A 2 -12.24 -3.82 -7.33
CA SER A 2 -11.73 -2.64 -6.62
C SER A 2 -12.79 -2.04 -5.70
N HIS A 3 -13.58 -2.88 -5.03
CA HIS A 3 -14.36 -2.45 -3.86
C HIS A 3 -13.43 -2.44 -2.64
N SER A 4 -12.56 -1.43 -2.67
CA SER A 4 -11.73 -0.85 -1.61
C SER A 4 -11.44 -1.76 -0.41
N PHE A 5 -10.29 -2.44 -0.45
CA PHE A 5 -9.65 -3.07 0.71
C PHE A 5 -9.58 -2.13 1.92
N LEU A 6 -9.42 -0.82 1.70
CA LEU A 6 -9.43 0.21 2.75
C LEU A 6 -10.84 0.59 3.23
N SER A 7 -11.88 0.28 2.47
CA SER A 7 -13.28 0.44 2.86
C SER A 7 -13.87 -0.83 3.50
N ASP A 8 -13.11 -1.92 3.52
CA ASP A 8 -13.48 -3.12 4.28
C ASP A 8 -13.49 -2.79 5.78
N PRO A 9 -14.63 -2.98 6.49
CA PRO A 9 -14.73 -2.76 7.92
C PRO A 9 -13.68 -3.52 8.73
N GLU A 10 -13.30 -4.73 8.32
CA GLU A 10 -12.29 -5.53 9.02
C GLU A 10 -10.90 -4.88 8.92
N THR A 11 -10.51 -4.45 7.71
CA THR A 11 -9.28 -3.70 7.48
C THR A 11 -9.25 -2.41 8.28
N ALA A 12 -10.36 -1.66 8.31
CA ALA A 12 -10.45 -0.41 9.06
C ALA A 12 -10.23 -0.62 10.57
N VAL A 13 -10.75 -1.71 11.14
CA VAL A 13 -10.51 -2.07 12.55
C VAL A 13 -9.04 -2.38 12.80
N VAL A 14 -8.40 -3.17 11.94
CA VAL A 14 -6.98 -3.53 12.08
C VAL A 14 -6.08 -2.29 11.94
N LEU A 15 -6.34 -1.42 10.96
CA LEU A 15 -5.63 -0.16 10.82
C LEU A 15 -5.80 0.71 12.06
N ARG A 16 -7.01 0.79 12.61
CA ARG A 16 -7.25 1.54 13.85
C ARG A 16 -6.44 0.98 15.02
N ILE A 17 -6.40 -0.33 15.21
CA ILE A 17 -5.54 -0.97 16.23
C ILE A 17 -4.09 -0.55 16.02
N CYS A 18 -3.58 -0.67 14.80
CA CYS A 18 -2.22 -0.29 14.46
C CYS A 18 -1.97 1.22 14.59
N GLN A 19 -2.98 2.07 14.53
CA GLN A 19 -2.84 3.53 14.67
C GLN A 19 -2.98 4.02 16.12
N THR A 20 -3.74 3.31 16.95
CA THR A 20 -4.03 3.73 18.34
C THR A 20 -3.20 2.97 19.38
N SER A 21 -2.82 1.72 19.11
CA SER A 21 -2.11 0.88 20.07
C SER A 21 -0.61 0.83 19.77
N PRO A 22 0.27 1.28 20.67
CA PRO A 22 1.72 1.17 20.48
C PRO A 22 2.18 -0.29 20.34
N GLY A 23 3.28 -0.53 19.62
CA GLY A 23 3.88 -1.86 19.48
C GLY A 23 3.21 -2.76 18.44
N PHE A 24 2.37 -2.20 17.57
CA PHE A 24 1.76 -2.91 16.43
C PHE A 24 2.17 -2.28 15.10
N VAL A 25 2.40 -3.14 14.10
CA VAL A 25 2.71 -2.80 12.72
C VAL A 25 1.71 -3.50 11.79
N PRO A 26 1.12 -2.78 10.81
CA PRO A 26 0.25 -3.41 9.82
C PRO A 26 1.08 -4.25 8.86
N VAL A 27 0.66 -5.49 8.62
CA VAL A 27 1.31 -6.41 7.66
C VAL A 27 0.26 -6.98 6.72
N ILE A 28 0.51 -6.88 5.41
CA ILE A 28 -0.36 -7.49 4.39
C ILE A 28 0.23 -8.82 3.94
N LEU A 29 -0.61 -9.85 3.91
CA LEU A 29 -0.28 -11.17 3.40
C LEU A 29 -1.46 -11.71 2.59
N ARG A 30 -1.25 -11.97 1.29
CA ARG A 30 -2.24 -12.58 0.40
C ARG A 30 -3.56 -11.80 0.40
N GLY A 31 -3.48 -10.48 0.25
CA GLY A 31 -4.64 -9.58 0.24
C GLY A 31 -5.38 -9.44 1.57
N ARG A 32 -4.73 -9.74 2.71
CA ARG A 32 -5.31 -9.57 4.06
C ARG A 32 -4.40 -8.79 4.98
N LEU A 33 -4.98 -7.91 5.80
CA LEU A 33 -4.26 -7.09 6.77
C LEU A 33 -4.22 -7.74 8.16
N PHE A 34 -3.05 -7.77 8.77
CA PHE A 34 -2.82 -8.31 10.11
C PHE A 34 -2.16 -7.27 11.04
N PRO A 35 -2.61 -7.14 12.30
CA PRO A 35 -1.93 -6.36 13.31
C PRO A 35 -0.82 -7.21 13.94
N VAL A 36 0.42 -7.06 13.48
CA VAL A 36 1.57 -7.82 13.98
C VAL A 36 2.25 -7.03 15.10
N ARG A 37 2.71 -7.71 16.15
CA ARG A 37 3.52 -7.07 17.19
C ARG A 37 4.90 -6.73 16.63
N GLU A 38 5.40 -5.52 16.90
CA GLU A 38 6.71 -5.08 16.41
C GLU A 38 7.84 -6.05 16.77
N VAL A 39 7.80 -6.63 17.96
CA VAL A 39 8.78 -7.63 18.43
C VAL A 39 8.80 -8.92 17.61
N ASN A 40 7.71 -9.24 16.91
CA ASN A 40 7.56 -10.43 16.10
C ASN A 40 7.72 -10.13 14.60
N ILE A 41 8.07 -8.90 14.21
CA ILE A 41 8.08 -8.53 12.78
C ILE A 41 9.04 -9.38 11.95
N ALA A 42 10.12 -9.87 12.58
CA ALA A 42 11.09 -10.76 11.96
C ALA A 42 10.48 -12.12 11.52
N ASP A 43 9.39 -12.56 12.15
CA ASP A 43 8.69 -13.80 11.81
C ASP A 43 7.82 -13.66 10.54
N TYR A 44 7.68 -12.44 10.03
CA TYR A 44 6.85 -12.12 8.87
C TYR A 44 7.68 -11.50 7.74
N PRO A 45 8.62 -12.22 7.12
CA PRO A 45 9.43 -11.69 6.03
C PRO A 45 8.56 -11.21 4.85
N VAL A 46 9.01 -10.18 4.14
CA VAL A 46 8.39 -9.80 2.86
C VAL A 46 8.81 -10.82 1.82
N SER A 47 7.84 -11.42 1.14
CA SER A 47 8.12 -12.41 0.10
C SER A 47 8.60 -11.75 -1.19
N SER A 48 9.52 -12.39 -1.91
CA SER A 48 9.99 -11.90 -3.22
C SER A 48 8.97 -12.07 -4.34
N ASP A 49 7.94 -12.89 -4.13
CA ASP A 49 6.81 -13.10 -5.04
C ASP A 49 5.58 -12.25 -4.68
N LEU A 50 5.77 -11.18 -3.90
CA LEU A 50 4.71 -10.25 -3.51
C LEU A 50 3.97 -9.73 -4.76
N SER A 51 2.64 -9.75 -4.74
CA SER A 51 1.84 -9.21 -5.84
C SER A 51 1.96 -7.68 -5.89
N VAL A 52 1.73 -7.08 -7.06
CA VAL A 52 1.70 -5.62 -7.22
C VAL A 52 0.66 -4.98 -6.30
N GLU A 53 -0.48 -5.63 -6.10
CA GLU A 53 -1.53 -5.18 -5.18
C GLU A 53 -1.05 -5.21 -3.72
N ASP A 54 -0.48 -6.33 -3.25
CA ASP A 54 0.02 -6.44 -1.87
C ASP A 54 1.21 -5.49 -1.62
N PHE A 55 2.03 -5.22 -2.64
CA PHE A 55 3.10 -4.22 -2.61
C PHE A 55 2.53 -2.81 -2.40
N VAL A 56 1.58 -2.39 -3.25
CA VAL A 56 0.95 -1.07 -3.16
C VAL A 56 0.25 -0.89 -1.83
N LEU A 57 -0.63 -1.83 -1.47
CA LEU A 57 -1.38 -1.75 -0.21
C LEU A 57 -0.43 -1.78 0.99
N GLY A 58 0.63 -2.60 0.95
CA GLY A 58 1.59 -2.75 2.04
C GLY A 58 2.33 -1.44 2.35
N LEU A 59 2.64 -0.66 1.31
CA LEU A 59 3.22 0.68 1.47
C LEU A 59 2.18 1.71 1.95
N GLU A 60 0.96 1.67 1.41
CA GLU A 60 -0.11 2.61 1.75
C GLU A 60 -0.55 2.52 3.21
N VAL A 61 -0.69 1.30 3.75
CA VAL A 61 -1.07 1.10 5.16
C VAL A 61 0.00 1.60 6.15
N LEU A 62 1.26 1.73 5.69
CA LEU A 62 2.35 2.32 6.46
C LEU A 62 2.45 3.85 6.30
N GLY A 63 1.57 4.44 5.49
CA GLY A 63 1.52 5.88 5.22
C GLY A 63 2.40 6.34 4.06
N CYS A 64 3.04 5.43 3.33
CA CYS A 64 3.75 5.76 2.10
C CYS A 64 2.75 6.07 0.98
N ARG A 65 3.19 6.86 0.00
CA ARG A 65 2.40 7.20 -1.19
C ARG A 65 3.19 6.81 -2.43
N LEU A 66 2.55 6.09 -3.36
CA LEU A 66 3.12 5.88 -4.68
C LEU A 66 2.71 7.03 -5.59
N VAL A 67 3.68 7.65 -6.26
CA VAL A 67 3.45 8.78 -7.15
C VAL A 67 3.97 8.43 -8.54
N ARG A 68 3.04 8.34 -9.50
CA ARG A 68 3.35 8.27 -10.93
C ARG A 68 3.74 9.66 -11.44
N ASN A 69 4.85 9.75 -12.17
CA ASN A 69 5.29 10.99 -12.80
C ASN A 69 4.81 11.08 -14.26
N ARG A 70 5.13 12.19 -14.96
CA ARG A 70 4.68 12.44 -16.34
C ARG A 70 5.28 11.50 -17.39
N VAL A 71 6.26 10.69 -16.99
CA VAL A 71 6.88 9.67 -17.85
C VAL A 71 6.56 8.27 -17.34
N ASP A 72 5.38 8.07 -16.74
CA ASP A 72 4.90 6.76 -16.25
C ASP A 72 5.86 6.02 -15.30
N ASP A 73 6.76 6.75 -14.65
CA ASP A 73 7.67 6.19 -13.68
C ASP A 73 7.11 6.40 -12.27
N VAL A 74 7.26 5.38 -11.42
CA VAL A 74 6.59 5.27 -10.12
C VAL A 74 7.61 5.44 -9.01
N THR A 75 7.38 6.44 -8.17
CA THR A 75 8.24 6.73 -7.01
C THR A 75 7.49 6.51 -5.71
N VAL A 76 8.17 5.95 -4.71
CA VAL A 76 7.64 5.80 -3.36
C VAL A 76 8.00 7.04 -2.54
N ARG A 77 7.00 7.70 -1.96
CA ARG A 77 7.17 8.81 -1.03
C ARG A 77 6.82 8.36 0.38
N GLU A 78 7.82 8.32 1.24
CA GLU A 78 7.65 8.02 2.66
C GLU A 78 6.96 9.19 3.39
N PRO A 79 6.22 8.93 4.48
CA PRO A 79 5.72 9.99 5.35
C PRO A 79 6.88 10.73 6.03
N PRO A 80 6.71 12.01 6.42
CA PRO A 80 7.75 12.78 7.10
C PRO A 80 8.25 12.11 8.39
N HIS A 81 7.36 11.40 9.08
CA HIS A 81 7.66 10.62 10.27
C HIS A 81 6.85 9.34 10.26
N PHE A 82 7.52 8.20 10.38
CA PHE A 82 6.85 6.95 10.68
C PHE A 82 6.44 6.91 12.15
N ARG A 83 5.41 6.11 12.45
CA ARG A 83 4.89 5.92 13.80
C ARG A 83 5.92 5.31 14.75
N SER A 84 6.73 4.38 14.23
CA SER A 84 7.84 3.75 14.96
C SER A 84 8.95 3.32 13.98
N PRO A 85 10.16 3.02 14.47
CA PRO A 85 11.22 2.46 13.63
C PRO A 85 10.82 1.17 12.92
N ALA A 86 9.97 0.35 13.53
CA ALA A 86 9.49 -0.89 12.94
C ALA A 86 8.62 -0.66 11.68
N TRP A 87 7.84 0.43 11.65
CA TRP A 87 7.06 0.80 10.46
C TRP A 87 7.97 1.23 9.31
N ALA A 88 9.00 2.03 9.62
CA ALA A 88 10.00 2.46 8.64
C ALA A 88 10.77 1.26 8.08
N GLU A 89 11.22 0.35 8.95
CA GLU A 89 11.89 -0.87 8.56
C GLU A 89 10.99 -1.73 7.66
N ARG A 90 9.71 -1.89 8.03
CA ARG A 90 8.76 -2.63 7.19
C ARG A 90 8.59 -2.01 5.81
N ALA A 91 8.45 -0.69 5.73
CA ALA A 91 8.33 0.02 4.46
C ALA A 91 9.57 -0.19 3.58
N ARG A 92 10.77 -0.18 4.19
CA ARG A 92 12.03 -0.46 3.46
C ARG A 92 12.10 -1.90 2.98
N GLN A 93 11.68 -2.88 3.77
CA GLN A 93 11.63 -4.29 3.35
C GLN A 93 10.70 -4.49 2.15
N ILE A 94 9.54 -3.82 2.14
CA ILE A 94 8.62 -3.88 1.00
C ILE A 94 9.23 -3.20 -0.23
N GLN A 95 9.83 -2.02 -0.07
CA GLN A 95 10.53 -1.34 -1.17
C GLN A 95 11.67 -2.19 -1.73
N ALA A 96 12.38 -2.95 -0.89
CA ALA A 96 13.51 -3.79 -1.31
C ALA A 96 13.11 -5.00 -2.17
N VAL A 97 11.83 -5.40 -2.18
CA VAL A 97 11.34 -6.45 -3.10
C VAL A 97 10.90 -5.89 -4.45
N MET A 98 10.99 -4.57 -4.66
CA MET A 98 10.76 -3.97 -5.96
C MET A 98 11.74 -4.57 -6.97
N SER A 99 11.21 -5.06 -8.09
CA SER A 99 11.99 -5.72 -9.13
C SER A 99 12.09 -4.84 -10.37
N ASP A 100 13.10 -5.09 -11.23
CA ASP A 100 13.26 -4.43 -12.52
C ASP A 100 12.01 -4.53 -13.41
N ALA A 101 11.20 -5.60 -13.25
CA ALA A 101 9.94 -5.77 -13.96
C ALA A 101 8.86 -4.76 -13.54
N TRP A 102 9.03 -4.11 -12.39
CA TRP A 102 8.15 -3.06 -11.86
C TRP A 102 8.70 -1.65 -12.14
N GLU A 103 9.99 -1.50 -12.43
CA GLU A 103 10.66 -0.20 -12.65
C GLU A 103 10.50 0.35 -14.08
N GLY A 104 10.09 1.61 -14.22
CA GLY A 104 10.11 2.35 -15.50
C GLY A 104 8.76 2.54 -16.21
N ARG A 105 8.84 2.92 -17.50
CA ARG A 105 7.69 3.28 -18.34
C ARG A 105 6.84 2.07 -18.73
N ARG A 106 5.52 2.12 -18.48
CA ARG A 106 4.53 1.07 -18.84
C ARG A 106 4.80 -0.30 -18.18
N THR A 107 5.08 -0.29 -16.88
CA THR A 107 5.26 -1.50 -16.08
C THR A 107 3.96 -1.94 -15.41
N ALA A 108 3.96 -3.16 -14.86
CA ALA A 108 2.82 -3.67 -14.10
C ALA A 108 2.40 -2.76 -12.93
N LEU A 109 3.35 -2.03 -12.32
CA LEU A 109 3.06 -1.08 -11.25
C LEU A 109 2.44 0.22 -11.79
N SER A 110 2.96 0.76 -12.91
CA SER A 110 2.37 1.93 -13.56
C SER A 110 0.97 1.64 -14.09
N ASP A 111 0.79 0.48 -14.74
CA ASP A 111 -0.50 0.05 -15.30
C ASP A 111 -1.53 -0.14 -14.18
N TYR A 112 -1.15 -0.82 -13.10
CA TYR A 112 -2.01 -0.99 -11.93
C TYR A 112 -2.47 0.34 -11.31
N LEU A 113 -1.55 1.31 -11.17
CA LEU A 113 -1.90 2.63 -10.65
C LEU A 113 -2.79 3.43 -11.61
N HIS A 114 -2.54 3.33 -12.92
CA HIS A 114 -3.36 4.00 -13.94
C HIS A 114 -4.80 3.46 -13.94
N ASP A 115 -4.98 2.14 -13.92
CA ASP A 115 -6.30 1.50 -13.86
C ASP A 115 -7.06 1.91 -12.59
N ARG A 116 -6.35 2.07 -11.46
CA ARG A 116 -6.94 2.51 -10.19
C ARG A 116 -7.37 3.97 -10.21
N GLU A 117 -6.63 4.85 -10.89
CA GLU A 117 -6.99 6.26 -11.11
C GLU A 117 -8.26 6.38 -11.98
N ASP A 118 -8.34 5.61 -13.06
CA ASP A 118 -9.49 5.61 -13.97
C ASP A 118 -10.77 5.13 -13.27
N LEU A 119 -10.66 4.11 -12.41
CA LEU A 119 -11.77 3.63 -11.57
C LEU A 119 -12.22 4.66 -10.54
N ALA A 120 -11.28 5.38 -9.90
CA ALA A 120 -11.61 6.45 -8.96
C ALA A 120 -12.25 7.68 -9.64
N GLY A 121 -11.87 7.96 -10.91
CA GLY A 121 -12.45 9.04 -11.70
C GLY A 121 -13.86 8.75 -12.23
N ALA A 122 -14.17 7.47 -12.49
CA ALA A 122 -15.48 7.02 -12.98
C ALA A 122 -16.61 7.12 -11.94
N GLU A 123 -16.29 7.30 -10.65
CA GLU A 123 -17.28 7.40 -9.56
C GLU A 123 -17.86 8.81 -9.35
N THR A 124 -17.57 9.77 -10.24
CA THR A 124 -18.23 11.08 -10.21
C THR A 124 -19.42 11.09 -11.18
N PRO A 125 -20.67 10.84 -10.76
CA PRO A 125 -21.80 11.17 -11.60
C PRO A 125 -21.82 12.69 -11.74
N THR A 126 -21.65 13.16 -12.97
CA THR A 126 -22.00 14.52 -13.36
C THR A 126 -23.46 14.76 -12.95
N LEU A 127 -23.67 15.40 -11.81
CA LEU A 127 -24.91 16.08 -11.47
C LEU A 127 -25.01 17.29 -12.39
N SER A 128 -25.45 17.03 -13.61
CA SER A 128 -26.03 18.03 -14.48
C SER A 128 -27.46 17.60 -14.77
N GLU A 129 -28.33 18.60 -14.86
CA GLU A 129 -29.76 18.55 -15.18
C GLU A 129 -30.72 18.36 -13.98
N ARG A 130 -31.06 19.50 -13.36
CA ARG A 130 -32.39 20.13 -13.54
C ARG A 130 -32.42 21.55 -13.00
#